data_AF-A0A7V2J7S7-F1
#
_entry.id   AF-A0A7V2J7S7-F1
#
_cell.length_a   1.000
_cell.length_b   1.000
_cell.length_c   1.000
_cell.angle_alpha   90.00
_cell.angle_beta   90.00
_cell.angle_gamma   90.00
#
_symmetry.space_group_name_H-M   'P 1'
#
loop_
_entity.id
_entity.type
_entity.pdbx_description
1 polymer ?
#
loop_
_entity_poly.entity_id
_entity_poly.type
_entity_poly.pdbx_seq_one_letter_code
_entity_poly.pdbx_strand_id
1 'polypeptide(L)'
;MKGKHIDLKSSLFKLALILLMVTVFVTCVPERRIKVARGFAPKPCMDCHKEQLPEFNKKYVHSPMSKRDCEACHLRHGKLAVRAFVEGEERKLCYICHTQMASEMEKSV
;
A
#
# COMPACT_ATOMS: atom_id res chain seq x y z
N MET A 1 -6.22 11.82 -61.17
CA MET A 1 -6.88 12.00 -59.86
C MET A 1 -8.03 10.99 -59.77
N LYS A 2 -7.82 9.83 -59.13
CA LYS A 2 -8.84 8.75 -59.05
C LYS A 2 -9.70 8.96 -57.80
N GLY A 3 -10.91 9.47 -57.99
CA GLY A 3 -11.90 9.64 -56.92
C GLY A 3 -12.32 8.27 -56.38
N LYS A 4 -12.07 8.03 -55.10
CA LYS A 4 -12.59 6.86 -54.39
C LYS A 4 -14.10 7.06 -54.22
N HIS A 5 -14.90 6.34 -55.01
CA HIS A 5 -16.32 6.16 -54.70
C HIS A 5 -16.39 5.45 -53.35
N ILE A 6 -16.72 6.20 -52.30
CA ILE A 6 -16.91 5.70 -50.95
C ILE A 6 -18.27 4.99 -50.95
N ASP A 7 -18.23 3.67 -50.98
CA ASP A 7 -19.42 2.84 -50.97
C ASP A 7 -20.07 2.89 -49.58
N LEU A 8 -21.03 3.82 -49.45
CA LEU A 8 -21.70 4.19 -48.21
C LEU A 8 -22.35 2.97 -47.51
N LYS A 9 -22.79 1.99 -48.29
CA LYS A 9 -23.39 0.75 -47.80
C LYS A 9 -22.35 -0.16 -47.14
N SER A 10 -21.13 -0.23 -47.69
CA SER A 10 -20.02 -0.96 -47.05
C SER A 10 -19.49 -0.24 -45.80
N SER A 11 -19.56 1.09 -45.78
CA SER A 11 -19.17 1.89 -44.62
C SER A 11 -20.16 1.73 -43.46
N LEU A 12 -21.47 1.74 -43.76
CA LEU A 12 -22.53 1.43 -42.79
C LEU A 12 -22.43 0.00 -42.25
N PHE A 13 -22.10 -0.97 -43.10
CA PHE A 13 -21.91 -2.36 -42.67
C PHE A 13 -20.71 -2.52 -41.74
N LYS A 14 -19.58 -1.85 -42.04
CA LYS A 14 -18.40 -1.82 -41.15
C LYS A 14 -18.71 -1.14 -39.82
N LEU A 15 -19.46 -0.04 -39.86
CA LEU A 15 -19.87 0.67 -38.64
C LEU A 15 -20.76 -0.23 -37.76
N ALA A 16 -21.71 -0.94 -38.36
CA ALA A 16 -22.60 -1.87 -37.66
C ALA A 16 -21.83 -3.06 -37.07
N LEU A 17 -20.85 -3.61 -37.79
CA LEU A 17 -20.00 -4.71 -37.31
C LEU A 17 -19.13 -4.28 -36.12
N ILE A 18 -18.57 -3.07 -36.17
CA ILE A 18 -17.79 -2.50 -35.06
C ILE A 18 -18.70 -2.26 -33.85
N LEU A 19 -19.90 -1.72 -34.06
CA LEU A 19 -20.87 -1.49 -32.97
C LEU A 19 -21.29 -2.80 -32.31
N LEU A 20 -21.53 -3.85 -33.09
CA LEU A 20 -21.86 -5.19 -32.60
C LEU A 20 -20.71 -5.81 -31.81
N MET A 21 -19.47 -5.66 -32.28
CA MET A 21 -18.29 -6.13 -31.55
C MET A 21 -18.13 -5.38 -30.22
N VAL A 22 -18.31 -4.05 -30.22
CA VAL A 22 -18.20 -3.24 -28.99
C VAL A 22 -19.28 -3.63 -27.97
N THR A 23 -20.52 -3.87 -28.40
CA THR A 23 -21.57 -4.29 -27.47
C THR A 23 -21.30 -5.67 -26.87
N VAL A 24 -20.77 -6.62 -27.66
CA VAL A 24 -20.35 -7.94 -27.15
C VAL A 24 -19.19 -7.81 -26.17
N PHE A 25 -18.20 -6.96 -26.45
CA PHE A 25 -17.12 -6.69 -25.49
C PHE A 25 -17.65 -6.06 -24.21
N VAL A 26 -18.60 -5.13 -24.28
CA VAL A 26 -19.17 -4.48 -23.08
C VAL A 26 -20.03 -5.45 -22.27
N THR A 27 -20.78 -6.36 -22.89
CA THR A 27 -21.62 -7.34 -22.17
C THR A 27 -20.85 -8.55 -21.65
N CYS A 28 -19.75 -8.94 -22.32
CA CYS A 28 -18.89 -10.04 -21.87
C CYS A 28 -17.75 -9.61 -20.93
N VAL A 29 -17.55 -8.31 -20.67
CA VAL A 29 -16.65 -7.87 -19.59
C VAL A 29 -17.29 -8.26 -18.26
N PRO A 30 -16.70 -9.22 -17.51
CA PRO A 30 -17.23 -9.57 -16.21
C PRO A 30 -17.14 -8.34 -15.30
N GLU A 31 -18.25 -7.95 -14.70
CA GLU A 31 -18.25 -6.94 -13.64
C GLU A 31 -17.22 -7.36 -12.60
N ARG A 32 -16.21 -6.51 -12.36
CA ARG A 32 -15.29 -6.70 -11.25
C ARG A 32 -16.10 -6.62 -9.96
N ARG A 33 -16.61 -7.75 -9.49
CA ARG A 33 -17.07 -7.90 -8.11
C ARG A 33 -15.86 -7.62 -7.24
N ILE A 34 -15.76 -6.40 -6.72
CA ILE A 34 -14.91 -6.09 -5.59
C ILE A 34 -15.43 -7.00 -4.48
N LYS A 35 -14.72 -8.10 -4.22
CA LYS A 35 -14.92 -8.90 -3.02
C LYS A 35 -14.50 -8.02 -1.86
N VAL A 36 -15.41 -7.19 -1.36
CA VAL A 36 -15.22 -6.49 -0.08
C VAL A 36 -15.21 -7.59 0.97
N ALA A 37 -14.01 -8.04 1.35
CA ALA A 37 -13.84 -8.95 2.46
C ALA A 37 -14.54 -8.29 3.67
N ARG A 38 -15.52 -8.98 4.25
CA ARG A 38 -16.10 -8.55 5.52
C ARG A 38 -15.04 -8.71 6.59
N GLY A 39 -14.28 -7.65 6.80
CA GLY A 39 -13.18 -7.53 7.75
C GLY A 39 -12.74 -6.08 7.79
N PHE A 40 -12.44 -5.57 8.98
CA PHE A 40 -11.89 -4.23 9.13
C PHE A 40 -10.50 -4.21 8.49
N ALA A 41 -10.38 -3.61 7.30
CA ALA A 41 -9.07 -3.36 6.71
C ALA A 41 -8.26 -2.49 7.69
N PRO A 42 -7.05 -2.89 8.09
CA PRO A 42 -6.25 -2.10 9.01
C PRO A 42 -5.95 -0.74 8.36
N LYS A 43 -6.29 0.35 9.07
CA LYS A 43 -5.93 1.68 8.62
C LYS A 43 -4.41 1.88 8.73
N PRO A 44 -3.78 2.60 7.78
CA PRO A 44 -2.40 3.05 7.92
C PRO A 44 -2.16 3.80 9.24
N CYS A 45 -0.98 3.61 9.83
CA CYS A 45 -0.62 4.23 11.11
C CYS A 45 -0.75 5.77 11.07
N MET A 46 -0.34 6.37 9.96
CA MET A 46 -0.30 7.84 9.79
C MET A 46 -1.68 8.47 9.57
N ASP A 47 -2.74 7.68 9.36
CA ASP A 47 -4.10 8.22 9.29
C ASP A 47 -4.52 8.82 10.63
N CYS A 48 -4.00 8.28 11.73
CA CYS A 48 -4.22 8.77 13.09
C CYS A 48 -2.96 9.45 13.66
N HIS A 49 -1.76 8.93 13.41
CA HIS A 49 -0.50 9.47 13.96
C HIS A 49 0.10 10.63 13.13
N LYS A 50 -0.74 11.55 12.65
CA LYS A 50 -0.31 12.67 11.79
C LYS A 50 0.70 13.60 12.47
N GLU A 51 0.60 13.76 13.78
CA GLU A 51 1.53 14.58 14.57
C GLU A 51 2.96 14.04 14.57
N GLN A 52 3.16 12.77 14.21
CA GLN A 52 4.48 12.14 14.14
C GLN A 52 5.13 12.29 12.76
N LEU A 53 4.46 12.90 11.77
CA LEU A 53 5.02 13.13 10.43
C LEU A 53 6.33 13.94 10.44
N PRO A 54 6.55 14.95 11.31
CA PRO A 54 7.82 15.68 11.36
C PRO A 54 9.02 14.80 11.73
N GLU A 55 8.81 13.67 12.41
CA GLU A 55 9.87 12.75 12.84
C GLU A 55 10.63 12.12 11.66
N PHE A 56 9.98 11.99 10.51
CA PHE A 56 10.58 11.49 9.27
C PHE A 56 11.59 12.48 8.65
N ASN A 57 11.57 13.75 9.07
CA ASN A 57 12.43 14.79 8.53
C ASN A 57 13.66 15.07 9.42
N LYS A 58 13.88 14.28 10.47
CA LYS A 58 15.05 14.40 11.32
C LYS A 58 16.33 14.05 10.55
N LYS A 59 17.46 14.61 11.01
CA LYS A 59 18.78 14.37 10.40
C LYS A 59 19.13 12.88 10.29
N TYR A 60 18.75 12.10 11.30
CA TYR A 60 18.98 10.66 11.35
C TYR A 60 17.66 9.95 11.57
N VAL A 61 17.29 9.09 10.62
CA VAL A 61 16.08 8.27 10.66
C VAL A 61 16.51 6.82 10.48
N HIS A 62 16.21 5.98 11.46
CA HIS A 62 16.51 4.55 11.38
C HIS A 62 15.72 3.88 10.26
N SER A 63 16.30 2.83 9.65
CA SER A 63 15.73 2.15 8.48
C SER A 63 14.26 1.72 8.64
N PRO A 64 13.82 1.17 9.79
CA PRO A 64 12.41 0.80 9.97
C PRO A 64 11.47 2.00 9.84
N MET A 65 11.84 3.13 10.44
CA MET A 65 11.06 4.36 10.35
C MET A 65 11.01 4.87 8.91
N SER A 66 12.14 4.95 8.20
CA SER A 66 12.14 5.46 6.81
C SER A 66 11.35 4.57 5.85
N LYS A 67 11.29 3.26 6.12
CA LYS A 67 10.48 2.29 5.36
C LYS A 67 9.01 2.23 5.81
N ARG A 68 8.61 3.02 6.81
CA ARG A 68 7.28 2.98 7.45
C ARG A 68 6.94 1.61 8.05
N ASP A 69 7.97 0.88 8.47
CA ASP A 69 7.84 -0.37 9.20
C ASP A 69 7.69 -0.08 10.70
N CYS A 70 6.51 0.40 11.07
CA CYS A 70 6.21 0.81 12.44
C CYS A 70 6.22 -0.38 13.41
N GLU A 71 5.86 -1.56 12.93
CA GLU A 71 5.69 -2.77 13.75
C GLU A 71 7.02 -3.44 14.12
N ALA A 72 8.13 -3.02 13.50
CA ALA A 72 9.48 -3.42 13.91
C ALA A 72 9.79 -3.04 15.37
N CYS A 73 9.19 -1.96 15.88
CA CYS A 73 9.35 -1.53 17.27
C CYS A 73 8.02 -1.40 18.02
N HIS A 74 6.92 -1.06 17.34
CA HIS A 74 5.64 -0.78 17.98
C HIS A 74 4.67 -1.95 17.88
N LEU A 75 3.95 -2.25 18.95
CA LEU A 75 2.77 -3.09 18.89
C LEU A 75 1.58 -2.23 18.47
N ARG A 76 0.84 -2.71 17.47
CA ARG A 76 -0.42 -2.07 17.08
C ARG A 76 -1.41 -2.11 18.25
N HIS A 77 -2.02 -0.96 18.55
CA HIS A 77 -3.02 -0.88 19.61
C HIS A 77 -4.40 -1.41 19.15
N GLY A 78 -5.15 -1.95 20.11
CA GLY A 78 -6.60 -2.05 20.07
C GLY A 78 -7.21 -1.24 21.22
N LYS A 79 -7.95 -0.17 20.89
CA LYS A 79 -8.77 0.72 21.77
C LYS A 79 -8.10 1.41 22.99
N LEU A 80 -6.98 0.91 23.52
CA LEU A 80 -6.25 1.51 24.64
C LEU A 80 -4.93 2.12 24.13
N ALA A 81 -4.77 3.43 24.32
CA ALA A 81 -3.64 4.21 23.85
C ALA A 81 -2.42 4.06 24.78
N VAL A 82 -1.88 2.84 24.89
CA VAL A 82 -0.57 2.63 25.53
C VAL A 82 0.47 2.61 24.43
N ARG A 83 1.59 3.33 24.62
CA ARG A 83 2.79 3.16 23.79
C ARG A 83 3.31 1.75 24.02
N ALA A 84 2.82 0.81 23.23
CA ALA A 84 3.21 -0.57 23.30
C ALA A 84 4.37 -0.78 22.35
N PHE A 85 5.50 -1.22 22.89
CA PHE A 85 6.67 -1.63 22.12
C PHE A 85 6.73 -3.16 22.10
N VAL A 86 7.35 -3.72 21.07
CA VAL A 86 7.56 -5.18 20.95
C VAL A 86 8.45 -5.73 22.06
N GLU A 87 9.22 -4.85 22.70
CA GLU A 87 10.07 -5.13 23.85
C GLU A 87 9.88 -4.03 24.90
N GLY A 88 9.78 -4.44 26.17
CA GLY A 88 9.45 -3.53 27.29
C GLY A 88 10.66 -2.76 27.81
N GLU A 89 11.87 -3.30 27.62
CA GLU A 89 13.10 -2.60 27.98
C GLU A 89 13.64 -1.81 26.78
N GLU A 90 13.72 -0.48 26.91
CA GLU A 90 14.10 0.42 25.79
C GLU A 90 15.43 0.04 25.12
N ARG A 91 16.44 -0.36 25.90
CA ARG A 91 17.74 -0.78 25.35
C ARG A 91 17.63 -2.02 24.48
N LYS A 92 16.78 -2.98 24.86
CA LYS A 92 16.63 -4.24 24.14
C LYS A 92 15.99 -4.04 22.78
N LEU A 93 15.18 -2.99 22.57
CA LEU A 93 14.68 -2.62 21.23
C LEU A 93 15.82 -2.35 20.24
N CYS A 94 16.88 -1.66 20.69
CA CYS A 94 18.06 -1.39 19.87
C CYS A 94 18.75 -2.69 19.45
N TYR A 95 18.83 -3.64 20.40
CA TYR A 95 19.55 -4.89 20.25
C TYR A 95 18.86 -5.93 19.36
N ILE A 96 17.57 -5.72 19.03
CA ILE A 96 16.85 -6.54 18.04
C ILE A 96 17.64 -6.57 16.72
N CYS A 97 18.22 -5.44 16.32
CA CYS A 97 19.03 -5.33 15.11
C CYS A 97 20.52 -5.12 15.40
N HIS A 98 20.88 -4.43 16.49
CA HIS A 98 22.26 -4.13 16.85
C HIS A 98 22.81 -5.15 17.86
N THR A 99 22.91 -6.42 17.45
CA THR A 99 23.30 -7.53 18.34
C THR A 99 24.72 -7.40 18.90
N GLN A 100 25.66 -6.86 18.11
CA GLN A 100 27.03 -6.60 18.58
C GLN A 100 27.03 -5.62 19.77
N MET A 101 26.24 -4.55 19.68
CA MET A 101 26.11 -3.57 20.76
C MET A 101 25.58 -4.22 22.05
N ALA A 102 24.63 -5.15 21.93
CA ALA A 102 24.13 -5.91 23.08
C ALA A 102 25.25 -6.67 23.80
N SER A 103 26.10 -7.36 23.02
CA SER A 103 27.20 -8.17 23.56
C SER A 103 28.32 -7.34 24.20
N GLU A 104 28.51 -6.10 23.75
CA GLU A 104 29.49 -5.18 24.33
C GLU A 104 28.97 -4.59 25.65
N MET A 105 27.68 -4.27 25.71
CA MET A 105 27.04 -3.74 26.91
C MET A 105 27.00 -4.77 28.06
N GLU A 106 26.77 -6.05 27.76
CA GLU A 106 26.81 -7.13 28.75
C GLU A 106 28.19 -7.29 29.41
N LYS A 107 29.27 -7.05 28.66
CA LYS A 107 30.65 -7.14 29.17
C LYS A 107 31.08 -5.94 30.02
N SER A 108 30.30 -4.86 29.99
CA SER A 108 30.57 -3.63 30.72
C SER A 108 29.85 -3.54 32.07
N VAL A 109 29.13 -4.59 32.44
CA VAL A 109 28.42 -4.74 33.73
C VAL A 109 29.19 -5.67 34.65
#